data_AF-A0A7C3J3V0-F1
#
_entry.id   AF-A0A7C3J3V0-F1
#
_cell.length_a   1.000
_cell.length_b   1.000
_cell.length_c   1.000
_cell.angle_alpha   90.00
_cell.angle_beta   90.00
_cell.angle_gamma   90.00
#
_symmetry.space_group_name_H-M   'P 1'
#
loop_
_entity.id
_entity.type
_entity.pdbx_description
1 polymer ?
#
loop_
_entity_poly.entity_id
_entity_poly.type
_entity_poly.pdbx_seq_one_letter_code
_entity_poly.pdbx_strand_id
1 'polypeptide(L)'
;MANDLKMAKVSAILELRERGWTFRRIARELGVHRDTVSGHERAAEGQARAAEVTLGSEGPESGEQGRPALTVEVSPNPKPATLTLGVQPAEPGSGAPGEAPSNPAKVTLGVLASRSLCAPWEAVVQEKLEQGLTAQRIWQDLRDEQAFPGSDESVKRFVQRLGKASPLPFRRMECAPGEEAQVDFGRGATIVSPEGRRRTSWVLRVVLSHSRKGYTEAVFRQDTETFIRVLENGFRALGGVPKVLVIDQLRTARVARQRSPVFRTGRAQGTPPSDPRQLRRRPSRMNAALSDALRRLRLSGVVHTLDVRLQEATGNHLSHADFLELILADELSVRAERLHARRVKAAAFRDLKTLDDFDWRFNPPVSRKTIYDLATGQFICERRDILFVGPPGVGKSHLAQALGYQAIKLGHLVYYTSIFDLVRDFLEDEALAGANHTLARYLKPDLLIIDDMGLKQLPKHSGEYLFEIILRRYENRSTIMTSNRPLEEWGKLIGDVPAATAILDRFLHHAEIIEITGRSYRLKDKARRSEKDTCKEGKEAVQWRTASPTWSGLF
;
A
#
# COMPACT_ATOMS: atom_id res chain seq x y z
N MET A 1 44.56 14.40 1.92
CA MET A 1 43.94 15.20 3.00
C MET A 1 42.48 14.82 3.26
N ALA A 2 41.54 14.90 2.31
CA ALA A 2 40.12 14.56 2.58
C ALA A 2 39.84 13.05 2.80
N ASN A 3 40.59 12.16 2.15
CA ASN A 3 40.48 10.71 2.37
C ASN A 3 41.11 10.26 3.69
N ASP A 4 42.18 10.91 4.15
CA ASP A 4 42.89 10.56 5.38
C ASP A 4 42.04 10.88 6.63
N LEU A 5 41.33 12.01 6.61
CA LEU A 5 40.35 12.40 7.64
C LEU A 5 39.16 11.43 7.72
N LYS A 6 38.80 10.77 6.61
CA LYS A 6 37.71 9.79 6.58
C LYS A 6 38.17 8.45 7.15
N MET A 7 39.38 8.01 6.83
CA MET A 7 39.95 6.78 7.35
C MET A 7 40.28 6.87 8.84
N ALA A 8 40.78 8.02 9.33
CA ALA A 8 41.03 8.25 10.74
C ALA A 8 39.76 8.11 11.60
N LYS A 9 38.61 8.60 11.09
CA LYS A 9 37.32 8.44 11.77
C LYS A 9 36.82 6.98 11.78
N VAL A 10 37.11 6.21 10.74
CA VAL A 10 36.75 4.78 10.68
C VAL A 10 37.59 3.97 11.68
N SER A 11 38.90 4.22 11.76
CA SER A 11 39.78 3.55 12.73
C SER A 11 39.38 3.87 14.17
N ALA A 12 39.08 5.15 14.47
CA ALA A 12 38.61 5.56 15.80
C ALA A 12 37.28 4.89 16.20
N ILE A 13 36.37 4.67 15.25
CA ILE A 13 35.12 3.95 15.48
C ILE A 13 35.39 2.49 15.88
N LEU A 14 36.29 1.81 15.16
CA LEU A 14 36.61 0.40 15.41
C LEU A 14 37.33 0.20 16.76
N GLU A 15 38.33 1.04 17.08
CA GLU A 15 39.03 0.99 18.37
C GLU A 15 38.10 1.23 19.57
N LEU A 16 37.15 2.17 19.46
CA LEU A 16 36.19 2.43 20.53
C LEU A 16 35.17 1.29 20.68
N ARG A 17 34.86 0.56 19.59
CA ARG A 17 34.01 -0.65 19.66
C ARG A 17 34.75 -1.82 20.30
N GLU A 18 36.03 -2.02 20.02
CA GLU A 18 36.87 -3.03 20.70
C GLU A 18 36.98 -2.77 22.20
N ARG A 19 36.99 -1.49 22.62
CA ARG A 19 36.92 -1.09 24.03
C ARG A 19 35.53 -1.26 24.66
N GLY A 20 34.56 -1.84 23.94
CA GLY A 20 33.22 -2.18 24.42
C GLY A 20 32.24 -1.00 24.49
N TRP A 21 32.52 0.13 23.84
CA TRP A 21 31.62 1.29 23.90
C TRP A 21 30.33 1.07 23.08
N THR A 22 29.22 1.62 23.57
CA THR A 22 27.92 1.52 22.89
C THR A 22 27.85 2.50 21.71
N PHE A 23 27.12 2.11 20.65
CA PHE A 23 26.94 2.93 19.45
C PHE A 23 26.52 4.38 19.71
N ARG A 24 25.63 4.60 20.68
CA ARG A 24 25.14 5.93 21.03
C ARG A 24 26.23 6.81 21.64
N ARG A 25 27.14 6.21 22.41
CA ARG A 25 28.25 6.91 23.05
C ARG A 25 29.30 7.33 22.02
N ILE A 26 29.67 6.43 21.11
CA ILE A 26 30.63 6.70 20.04
C ILE A 26 30.09 7.76 19.06
N ALA A 27 28.80 7.66 18.70
CA ALA A 27 28.13 8.64 17.84
C ALA A 27 28.17 10.07 18.41
N ARG A 28 27.97 10.20 19.73
CA ARG A 28 28.03 11.47 20.44
C ARG A 28 29.45 12.03 20.50
N GLU A 29 30.44 11.18 20.80
CA GLU A 29 31.83 11.59 20.97
C GLU A 29 32.49 12.03 19.65
N LEU A 30 32.21 11.31 18.55
CA LEU A 30 32.82 11.59 17.24
C LEU A 30 31.97 12.55 16.39
N GLY A 31 30.79 12.96 16.86
CA GLY A 31 29.86 13.82 16.13
C GLY A 31 29.33 13.18 14.84
N VAL A 32 29.10 11.86 14.85
CA VAL A 32 28.66 11.09 13.67
C VAL A 32 27.35 10.37 13.96
N HIS A 33 26.44 10.28 12.98
CA HIS A 33 25.17 9.58 13.13
C HIS A 33 25.36 8.09 13.46
N ARG A 34 24.53 7.54 14.36
CA ARG A 34 24.65 6.16 14.87
C ARG A 34 24.63 5.08 13.78
N ASP A 35 23.90 5.33 12.70
CA ASP A 35 23.75 4.38 11.60
C ASP A 35 25.07 4.27 10.80
N THR A 36 25.85 5.35 10.75
CA THR A 36 27.19 5.38 10.14
C THR A 36 28.15 4.50 10.93
N VAL A 37 28.10 4.55 12.27
CA VAL A 37 28.90 3.68 13.16
C VAL A 37 28.57 2.21 12.91
N SER A 38 27.28 1.87 12.79
CA SER A 38 26.83 0.50 12.50
C SER A 38 27.18 0.01 11.09
N GLY A 39 27.25 0.93 10.11
CA GLY A 39 27.60 0.61 8.73
C GLY A 39 29.07 0.24 8.57
N HIS A 40 29.97 0.92 9.27
CA HIS A 40 31.40 0.63 9.22
C HIS A 40 31.79 -0.68 9.92
N GLU A 41 31.12 -1.04 11.02
CA GLU A 41 31.31 -2.34 11.68
C GLU A 41 30.90 -3.51 10.76
N ARG A 42 29.74 -3.40 10.11
CA ARG A 42 29.28 -4.44 9.15
C ARG A 42 30.19 -4.57 7.93
N ALA A 43 30.81 -3.48 7.49
CA ALA A 43 31.78 -3.51 6.40
C ALA A 43 33.07 -4.22 6.82
N ALA A 44 33.56 -3.98 8.05
CA ALA A 44 34.73 -4.66 8.60
C ALA A 44 34.49 -6.17 8.82
N GLU A 45 33.34 -6.54 9.38
CA GLU A 45 32.94 -7.95 9.55
C GLU A 45 32.77 -8.67 8.19
N GLY A 46 32.28 -7.95 7.18
CA GLY A 46 32.17 -8.47 5.81
C GLY A 46 33.52 -8.71 5.14
N GLN A 47 34.51 -7.86 5.40
CA GLN A 47 35.87 -8.02 4.88
C GLN A 47 36.63 -9.16 5.57
N ALA A 48 36.48 -9.34 6.88
CA ALA A 48 37.08 -10.46 7.61
C ALA A 48 36.54 -11.82 7.12
N ARG A 49 35.22 -11.92 6.88
CA ARG A 49 34.60 -13.13 6.33
C ARG A 49 34.98 -13.41 4.87
N ALA A 50 35.27 -12.38 4.07
CA ALA A 50 35.72 -12.57 2.69
C ALA A 50 37.17 -13.10 2.62
N ALA A 51 38.03 -12.68 3.56
CA ALA A 51 39.40 -13.19 3.66
C ALA A 51 39.46 -14.67 4.08
N GLU A 52 38.56 -15.11 4.96
CA GLU A 52 38.45 -16.51 5.42
C GLU A 52 37.99 -17.48 4.31
N VAL A 53 37.23 -17.00 3.33
CA VAL A 53 36.66 -17.84 2.25
C VAL A 53 37.66 -18.07 1.10
N THR A 54 38.78 -17.34 1.05
CA THR A 54 39.72 -17.38 -0.10
C THR A 54 40.84 -18.43 0.06
N LEU A 55 40.90 -19.17 1.18
CA LEU A 55 42.03 -20.06 1.52
C LEU A 55 41.67 -21.56 1.62
N GLY A 56 40.62 -22.01 0.94
CA GLY A 56 40.18 -23.40 1.00
C GLY A 56 39.56 -23.91 -0.28
N SER A 57 40.37 -24.28 -1.28
CA SER A 57 39.98 -25.23 -2.33
C SER A 57 41.19 -25.77 -3.10
N GLU A 58 41.88 -26.77 -2.55
CA GLU A 58 42.53 -27.83 -3.35
C GLU A 58 42.22 -29.18 -2.68
N GLY A 59 41.74 -30.13 -3.49
CA GLY A 59 41.18 -31.41 -3.04
C GLY A 59 42.23 -32.50 -2.75
N PRO A 60 41.83 -33.64 -2.18
CA PRO A 60 42.77 -34.68 -1.74
C PRO A 60 42.80 -35.87 -2.71
N GLU A 61 43.99 -36.35 -3.08
CA GLU A 61 44.20 -37.76 -3.46
C GLU A 61 45.56 -38.28 -2.94
N SER A 62 45.44 -39.26 -2.03
CA SER A 62 46.27 -40.46 -1.79
C SER A 62 47.80 -40.44 -1.90
N GLY A 63 48.47 -40.95 -0.85
CA GLY A 63 49.76 -41.65 -1.00
C GLY A 63 50.66 -41.72 0.24
N GLU A 64 50.57 -42.84 0.96
CA GLU A 64 51.69 -43.58 1.61
C GLU A 64 52.50 -43.04 2.81
N GLN A 65 52.42 -43.85 3.89
CA GLN A 65 53.51 -44.40 4.74
C GLN A 65 54.29 -43.48 5.71
N GLY A 66 54.31 -43.89 7.00
CA GLY A 66 55.41 -43.63 7.94
C GLY A 66 55.03 -43.06 9.32
N ARG A 67 55.00 -43.92 10.36
CA ARG A 67 55.27 -43.55 11.77
C ARG A 67 56.78 -43.73 12.04
N PRO A 68 57.43 -43.29 13.16
CA PRO A 68 56.96 -42.55 14.37
C PRO A 68 57.93 -41.44 14.93
N ALA A 69 57.45 -40.76 15.99
CA ALA A 69 58.14 -40.35 17.25
C ALA A 69 59.08 -39.12 17.40
N LEU A 70 58.72 -38.34 18.44
CA LEU A 70 59.52 -37.62 19.48
C LEU A 70 60.27 -36.32 19.14
N THR A 71 59.82 -35.20 19.72
CA THR A 71 60.48 -34.56 20.89
C THR A 71 59.63 -33.42 21.48
N VAL A 72 59.66 -33.35 22.81
CA VAL A 72 59.06 -32.32 23.67
C VAL A 72 60.22 -31.54 24.27
N GLU A 73 60.19 -30.20 24.24
CA GLU A 73 60.88 -29.34 25.20
C GLU A 73 60.06 -28.08 25.54
N VAL A 74 60.29 -27.55 26.73
CA VAL A 74 59.33 -26.91 27.65
C VAL A 74 59.85 -25.55 28.14
N SER A 75 58.93 -24.58 28.33
CA SER A 75 58.93 -23.47 29.32
C SER A 75 59.81 -22.21 29.14
N PRO A 76 59.67 -21.12 29.97
CA PRO A 76 58.70 -20.83 31.06
C PRO A 76 58.14 -19.38 31.23
N ASN A 77 57.17 -19.26 32.16
CA ASN A 77 56.92 -18.17 33.17
C ASN A 77 56.12 -16.87 32.82
N PRO A 78 55.62 -16.08 33.82
CA PRO A 78 54.70 -16.41 34.94
C PRO A 78 53.60 -15.35 35.23
N LYS A 79 52.73 -15.65 36.22
CA LYS A 79 51.86 -14.70 36.97
C LYS A 79 52.66 -13.79 37.92
N PRO A 80 52.05 -12.72 38.50
CA PRO A 80 51.49 -12.77 39.87
C PRO A 80 50.18 -11.94 39.99
N ALA A 81 49.43 -11.79 41.08
CA ALA A 81 49.18 -12.47 42.37
C ALA A 81 47.93 -11.78 42.98
N THR A 82 47.16 -12.44 43.85
CA THR A 82 46.43 -11.83 44.98
C THR A 82 46.15 -12.91 46.04
N LEU A 83 46.16 -12.44 47.29
CA LEU A 83 46.47 -13.10 48.57
C LEU A 83 45.37 -13.98 49.16
N THR A 84 45.81 -14.89 50.04
CA THR A 84 45.00 -15.75 50.92
C THR A 84 45.10 -15.28 52.37
N LEU A 85 44.03 -15.48 53.15
CA LEU A 85 43.94 -15.77 54.60
C LEU A 85 42.47 -16.20 54.80
N GLY A 86 42.03 -17.29 55.45
CA GLY A 86 42.61 -18.39 56.21
C GLY A 86 41.51 -18.96 57.13
N VAL A 87 41.60 -20.26 57.45
CA VAL A 87 40.96 -20.99 58.59
C VAL A 87 39.67 -21.84 58.32
N GLN A 88 39.79 -23.14 58.66
CA GLN A 88 38.84 -24.29 58.71
C GLN A 88 38.24 -24.48 60.14
N PRO A 89 37.58 -25.59 60.57
CA PRO A 89 36.57 -26.54 60.02
C PRO A 89 35.40 -26.89 61.01
N ALA A 90 34.49 -27.81 60.61
CA ALA A 90 33.85 -28.91 61.40
C ALA A 90 32.29 -29.02 61.39
N GLU A 91 31.80 -30.27 61.29
CA GLU A 91 30.42 -30.79 61.10
C GLU A 91 29.51 -30.77 62.37
N PRO A 92 28.39 -31.54 62.49
CA PRO A 92 27.18 -31.78 61.67
C PRO A 92 25.86 -31.52 62.48
N GLY A 93 24.67 -31.54 61.86
CA GLY A 93 23.42 -31.79 62.62
C GLY A 93 22.10 -31.20 62.10
N SER A 94 21.19 -32.11 61.76
CA SER A 94 19.72 -32.07 61.83
C SER A 94 18.94 -30.74 61.98
N GLY A 95 17.90 -30.59 61.15
CA GLY A 95 16.67 -29.87 61.52
C GLY A 95 16.14 -28.92 60.45
N ALA A 96 15.12 -29.34 59.72
CA ALA A 96 14.15 -28.42 59.10
C ALA A 96 13.19 -27.88 60.18
N PRO A 97 12.36 -26.84 59.96
CA PRO A 97 12.16 -26.08 58.72
C PRO A 97 12.12 -24.54 58.90
N GLY A 98 12.21 -23.83 57.77
CA GLY A 98 11.58 -22.50 57.62
C GLY A 98 12.51 -21.44 57.03
N GLU A 99 12.30 -21.09 55.76
CA GLU A 99 12.40 -19.71 55.25
C GLU A 99 12.09 -19.63 53.74
N ALA A 100 11.26 -18.66 53.37
CA ALA A 100 11.40 -17.92 52.13
C ALA A 100 12.37 -16.73 52.40
N PRO A 101 12.83 -15.91 51.42
CA PRO A 101 13.03 -16.11 49.98
C PRO A 101 14.47 -15.67 49.53
N SER A 102 14.95 -16.06 48.35
CA SER A 102 15.78 -15.20 47.47
C SER A 102 16.24 -15.91 46.19
N ASN A 103 16.36 -15.10 45.14
CA ASN A 103 16.42 -15.42 43.70
C ASN A 103 17.87 -15.81 43.24
N PRO A 104 18.13 -16.17 41.97
CA PRO A 104 18.49 -17.52 41.57
C PRO A 104 19.90 -17.65 40.98
N ALA A 105 20.49 -18.83 41.09
CA ALA A 105 21.66 -19.22 40.30
C ALA A 105 21.24 -19.63 38.88
N LYS A 106 22.01 -19.13 37.90
CA LYS A 106 21.95 -19.40 36.46
C LYS A 106 21.83 -20.89 36.16
N VAL A 107 20.82 -21.26 35.37
CA VAL A 107 20.79 -22.52 34.62
C VAL A 107 20.73 -22.22 33.13
N THR A 108 21.55 -22.99 32.43
CA THR A 108 22.00 -22.97 31.03
C THR A 108 20.86 -22.92 30.01
N LEU A 109 20.84 -21.88 29.16
CA LEU A 109 19.86 -21.72 28.08
C LEU A 109 20.31 -22.48 26.82
N GLY A 110 19.74 -23.66 26.62
CA GLY A 110 19.55 -24.24 25.28
C GLY A 110 18.56 -23.39 24.47
N VAL A 111 18.71 -23.42 23.15
CA VAL A 111 17.92 -22.67 22.17
C VAL A 111 16.41 -22.82 22.41
N LEU A 112 15.79 -21.84 23.07
CA LEU A 112 14.34 -21.70 23.17
C LEU A 112 13.86 -20.80 22.04
N ALA A 113 13.07 -21.37 21.13
CA ALA A 113 12.23 -20.60 20.21
C ALA A 113 11.46 -19.55 21.04
N SER A 114 11.62 -18.28 20.69
CA SER A 114 10.98 -17.16 21.41
C SER A 114 9.47 -17.41 21.50
N ARG A 115 8.99 -17.85 22.68
CA ARG A 115 7.56 -17.92 22.98
C ARG A 115 7.05 -16.49 22.98
N SER A 116 6.08 -16.17 22.13
CA SER A 116 5.53 -14.81 22.06
C SER A 116 5.05 -14.38 23.45
N LEU A 117 5.35 -13.15 23.85
CA LEU A 117 4.87 -12.58 25.11
C LEU A 117 3.35 -12.75 25.28
N CYS A 118 2.57 -12.75 24.19
CA CYS A 118 1.12 -12.96 24.21
C CYS A 118 0.65 -14.41 24.45
N ALA A 119 1.55 -15.41 24.47
CA ALA A 119 1.18 -16.83 24.58
C ALA A 119 0.43 -17.19 25.88
N PRO A 120 0.73 -16.60 27.06
CA PRO A 120 -0.05 -16.87 28.28
C PRO A 120 -1.49 -16.34 28.22
N TRP A 121 -1.75 -15.35 27.37
CA TRP A 121 -3.04 -14.66 27.26
C TRP A 121 -3.86 -15.10 26.05
N GLU A 122 -3.51 -16.24 25.44
CA GLU A 122 -4.14 -16.75 24.21
C GLU A 122 -5.64 -16.98 24.37
N ALA A 123 -6.07 -17.62 25.46
CA ALA A 123 -7.48 -17.89 25.73
C ALA A 123 -8.31 -16.60 25.83
N VAL A 124 -7.79 -15.58 26.53
CA VAL A 124 -8.46 -14.28 26.71
C VAL A 124 -8.53 -13.51 25.40
N VAL A 125 -7.44 -13.52 24.61
CA VAL A 125 -7.42 -12.88 23.30
C VAL A 125 -8.45 -13.53 22.37
N GLN A 126 -8.55 -14.86 22.39
CA GLN A 126 -9.47 -15.60 21.54
C GLN A 126 -10.94 -15.34 21.92
N GLU A 127 -11.27 -15.36 23.21
CA GLU A 127 -12.61 -15.03 23.71
C GLU A 127 -13.03 -13.61 23.31
N LYS A 128 -12.15 -12.62 23.49
CA LYS A 128 -12.43 -11.23 23.10
C LYS A 128 -12.51 -11.07 21.57
N LEU A 129 -11.82 -11.91 20.80
CA LEU A 129 -11.93 -11.95 19.34
C LEU A 129 -13.28 -12.53 18.88
N GLU A 130 -13.76 -13.57 19.56
CA GLU A 130 -15.08 -14.17 19.32
C GLU A 130 -16.22 -13.19 19.64
N GLN A 131 -16.01 -12.31 20.61
CA GLN A 131 -16.88 -11.17 20.90
C GLN A 131 -16.81 -10.04 19.85
N GLY A 132 -15.98 -10.20 18.80
CA GLY A 132 -15.86 -9.24 17.69
C GLY A 132 -15.05 -7.98 18.03
N LEU A 133 -14.29 -7.99 19.12
CA LEU A 133 -13.47 -6.83 19.52
C LEU A 133 -12.25 -6.68 18.62
N THR A 134 -11.88 -5.43 18.34
CA THR A 134 -10.70 -5.12 17.53
C THR A 134 -9.41 -5.42 18.30
N ALA A 135 -8.33 -5.78 17.60
CA ALA A 135 -7.04 -6.10 18.23
C ALA A 135 -6.49 -4.99 19.14
N GLN A 136 -6.77 -3.73 18.82
CA GLN A 136 -6.40 -2.57 19.65
C GLN A 136 -7.22 -2.52 20.95
N ARG A 137 -8.50 -2.88 20.90
CA ARG A 137 -9.36 -2.94 22.09
C ARG A 137 -8.95 -4.11 23.00
N ILE A 138 -8.63 -5.25 22.41
CA ILE A 138 -8.09 -6.41 23.14
C ILE A 138 -6.78 -6.04 23.85
N TRP A 139 -5.89 -5.28 23.21
CA TRP A 139 -4.66 -4.79 23.85
C TRP A 139 -4.93 -3.83 25.02
N GLN A 140 -5.88 -2.90 24.87
CA GLN A 140 -6.27 -1.98 25.95
C GLN A 140 -6.79 -2.76 27.16
N ASP A 141 -7.72 -3.68 26.95
CA ASP A 141 -8.29 -4.43 28.07
C ASP A 141 -7.25 -5.37 28.70
N LEU A 142 -6.34 -5.96 27.92
CA LEU A 142 -5.22 -6.75 28.47
C LEU A 142 -4.25 -5.90 29.29
N ARG A 143 -4.08 -4.63 28.94
CA ARG A 143 -3.24 -3.69 29.68
C ARG A 143 -3.93 -3.23 30.97
N ASP A 144 -5.23 -2.96 30.91
CA ASP A 144 -5.99 -2.37 32.00
C ASP A 144 -6.42 -3.44 33.04
N GLU A 145 -6.84 -4.63 32.59
CA GLU A 145 -7.34 -5.70 33.47
C GLU A 145 -6.26 -6.69 33.89
N GLN A 146 -5.23 -6.90 33.05
CA GLN A 146 -4.26 -8.00 33.20
C GLN A 146 -2.79 -7.53 33.19
N ALA A 147 -2.54 -6.21 33.26
CA ALA A 147 -1.21 -5.58 33.31
C ALA A 147 -0.23 -6.08 32.23
N PHE A 148 -0.73 -6.31 31.00
CA PHE A 148 0.07 -6.84 29.91
C PHE A 148 1.28 -5.92 29.56
N PRO A 149 2.52 -6.44 29.56
CA PRO A 149 3.74 -5.63 29.37
C PRO A 149 4.12 -5.39 27.89
N GLY A 150 3.38 -5.98 26.94
CA GLY A 150 3.70 -5.90 25.52
C GLY A 150 3.03 -4.73 24.79
N SER A 151 3.61 -4.34 23.64
CA SER A 151 3.04 -3.31 22.77
C SER A 151 1.80 -3.81 22.00
N ASP A 152 0.98 -2.88 21.53
CA ASP A 152 -0.18 -3.13 20.65
C ASP A 152 0.21 -3.97 19.41
N GLU A 153 1.38 -3.73 18.81
CA GLU A 153 1.91 -4.53 17.71
C GLU A 153 2.17 -6.00 18.06
N SER A 154 2.35 -6.33 19.34
CA SER A 154 2.52 -7.71 19.78
C SER A 154 1.18 -8.45 19.77
N VAL A 155 0.11 -7.80 20.24
CA VAL A 155 -1.27 -8.34 20.18
C VAL A 155 -1.77 -8.42 18.74
N LYS A 156 -1.54 -7.39 17.92
CA LYS A 156 -1.89 -7.41 16.48
C LYS A 156 -1.22 -8.56 15.72
N ARG A 157 0.07 -8.80 15.95
CA ARG A 157 0.81 -9.92 15.33
C ARG A 157 0.29 -11.27 15.80
N PHE A 158 -0.12 -11.37 17.07
CA PHE A 158 -0.67 -12.58 17.66
C PHE A 158 -2.08 -12.88 17.10
N VAL A 159 -2.96 -11.89 17.06
CA VAL A 159 -4.29 -11.98 16.42
C VAL A 159 -4.19 -12.37 14.95
N GLN A 160 -3.26 -11.78 14.19
CA GLN A 160 -3.05 -12.17 12.79
C GLN A 160 -2.55 -13.62 12.63
N ARG A 161 -1.82 -14.14 13.62
CA ARG A 161 -1.38 -15.53 13.63
C ARG A 161 -2.56 -16.47 13.90
N LEU A 162 -3.43 -16.13 14.85
CA LEU A 162 -4.67 -16.86 15.13
C LEU A 162 -5.65 -16.82 13.93
N GLY A 163 -5.78 -15.65 13.28
CA GLY A 163 -6.63 -15.49 12.09
C GLY A 163 -6.18 -16.26 10.85
N LYS A 164 -4.90 -16.70 10.78
CA LYS A 164 -4.41 -17.56 9.69
C LYS A 164 -4.89 -19.03 9.80
N ALA A 165 -5.52 -19.42 10.91
CA ALA A 165 -6.10 -20.75 11.08
C ALA A 165 -7.54 -20.87 10.57
N SER A 166 -8.19 -19.76 10.19
CA SER A 166 -9.53 -19.80 9.59
C SER A 166 -9.43 -19.84 8.06
N PRO A 167 -9.76 -20.97 7.40
CA PRO A 167 -9.83 -21.00 5.94
C PRO A 167 -10.89 -20.00 5.46
N LEU A 168 -10.53 -19.22 4.44
CA LEU A 168 -11.46 -18.31 3.76
C LEU A 168 -12.69 -19.12 3.29
N PRO A 169 -13.92 -18.60 3.44
CA PRO A 169 -15.10 -19.25 2.89
C PRO A 169 -15.01 -19.20 1.35
N PHE A 170 -14.56 -20.29 0.74
CA PHE A 170 -14.70 -20.48 -0.70
C PHE A 170 -16.17 -20.78 -0.96
N ARG A 171 -16.88 -19.88 -1.65
CA ARG A 171 -18.22 -20.17 -2.13
C ARG A 171 -18.09 -20.72 -3.54
N ARG A 172 -18.33 -22.02 -3.71
CA ARG A 172 -18.41 -22.65 -5.04
C ARG A 172 -19.68 -22.11 -5.70
N MET A 173 -19.53 -21.33 -6.77
CA MET A 173 -20.67 -20.91 -7.59
C MET A 173 -21.09 -22.11 -8.43
N GLU A 174 -22.25 -22.69 -8.14
CA GLU A 174 -22.85 -23.77 -8.93
C GLU A 174 -23.70 -23.13 -10.04
N CYS A 175 -23.18 -23.10 -11.26
CA CYS A 175 -23.91 -22.66 -12.45
C CYS A 175 -24.16 -23.87 -13.35
N ALA A 176 -25.30 -23.99 -14.01
CA ALA A 176 -25.54 -25.08 -14.96
C ALA A 176 -24.71 -24.90 -16.26
N PRO A 177 -24.46 -25.98 -17.03
CA PRO A 177 -23.81 -25.89 -18.33
C PRO A 177 -24.51 -24.89 -19.27
N GLY A 178 -23.78 -23.90 -19.78
CA GLY A 178 -24.30 -22.89 -20.70
C GLY A 178 -25.20 -21.82 -20.07
N GLU A 179 -25.32 -21.79 -18.74
CA GLU A 179 -26.12 -20.77 -18.04
C GLU A 179 -25.43 -19.40 -18.05
N GLU A 180 -24.13 -19.38 -17.73
CA GLU A 180 -23.38 -18.14 -17.54
C GLU A 180 -22.00 -18.20 -18.20
N ALA A 181 -21.58 -17.10 -18.80
CA ALA A 181 -20.21 -16.86 -19.23
C ALA A 181 -19.71 -15.51 -18.73
N GLN A 182 -18.46 -15.48 -18.25
CA GLN A 182 -17.74 -14.28 -17.88
C GLN A 182 -16.96 -13.74 -19.08
N VAL A 183 -17.04 -12.44 -19.31
CA VAL A 183 -16.29 -11.75 -20.36
C VAL A 183 -15.39 -10.70 -19.73
N ASP A 184 -14.09 -10.89 -19.94
CA ASP A 184 -13.03 -10.01 -19.48
C ASP A 184 -12.36 -9.35 -20.69
N PHE A 185 -11.96 -8.09 -20.52
CA PHE A 185 -11.16 -7.36 -21.49
C PHE A 185 -9.81 -7.01 -20.87
N GLY A 186 -8.75 -7.66 -21.34
CA GLY A 186 -7.39 -7.47 -20.88
C GLY A 186 -6.56 -6.66 -21.87
N ARG A 187 -5.49 -6.03 -21.38
CA ARG A 187 -4.47 -5.42 -22.24
C ARG A 187 -3.57 -6.54 -22.78
N GLY A 188 -3.49 -6.66 -24.10
CA GLY A 188 -2.67 -7.64 -24.79
C GLY A 188 -1.25 -7.16 -25.06
N ALA A 189 -0.47 -8.01 -25.73
CA ALA A 189 0.88 -7.68 -26.15
C ALA A 189 0.93 -6.53 -27.17
N THR A 190 2.02 -5.78 -27.20
CA THR A 190 2.25 -4.80 -28.27
C THR A 190 2.71 -5.53 -29.52
N ILE A 191 1.91 -5.50 -30.57
CA ILE A 191 2.19 -6.16 -31.84
C ILE A 191 2.67 -5.08 -32.82
N VAL A 192 3.75 -5.38 -33.53
CA VAL A 192 4.26 -4.53 -34.61
C VAL A 192 3.46 -4.88 -35.87
N SER A 193 2.73 -3.91 -36.42
CA SER A 193 2.06 -4.12 -37.71
C SER A 193 3.09 -4.41 -38.80
N PRO A 194 2.73 -5.09 -39.90
CA PRO A 194 3.60 -5.25 -41.07
C PRO A 194 4.20 -3.93 -41.61
N GLU A 195 3.54 -2.80 -41.33
CA GLU A 195 3.95 -1.43 -41.66
C GLU A 195 4.94 -0.80 -40.65
N GLY A 196 5.48 -1.56 -39.71
CA GLY A 196 6.48 -1.10 -38.73
C GLY A 196 5.93 -0.28 -37.55
N ARG A 197 4.61 -0.05 -37.46
CA ARG A 197 3.99 0.70 -36.35
C ARG A 197 3.69 -0.22 -35.16
N ARG A 198 4.17 0.16 -33.97
CA ARG A 198 3.87 -0.54 -32.71
C ARG A 198 2.45 -0.20 -32.26
N ARG A 199 1.60 -1.21 -32.07
CA ARG A 199 0.23 -1.04 -31.54
C ARG A 199 -0.02 -2.00 -30.40
N THR A 200 -0.47 -1.48 -29.26
CA THR A 200 -0.90 -2.33 -28.15
C THR A 200 -2.20 -3.03 -28.52
N SER A 201 -2.19 -4.36 -28.52
CA SER A 201 -3.41 -5.14 -28.68
C SER A 201 -4.19 -5.19 -27.37
N TRP A 202 -5.47 -5.49 -27.50
CA TRP A 202 -6.36 -5.85 -26.41
C TRP A 202 -6.73 -7.30 -26.59
N VAL A 203 -7.09 -7.98 -25.51
CA VAL A 203 -7.47 -9.38 -25.55
C VAL A 203 -8.83 -9.50 -24.88
N LEU A 204 -9.84 -9.91 -25.64
CA LEU A 204 -11.13 -10.27 -25.09
C LEU A 204 -11.10 -11.76 -24.77
N ARG A 205 -11.50 -12.10 -23.55
CA ARG A 205 -11.60 -13.47 -23.07
C ARG A 205 -13.03 -13.75 -22.64
N VAL A 206 -13.65 -14.79 -23.20
CA VAL A 206 -14.95 -15.32 -22.80
C VAL A 206 -14.71 -16.65 -22.10
N VAL A 207 -15.28 -16.88 -20.92
CA VAL A 207 -15.12 -18.13 -20.16
C VAL A 207 -16.47 -18.59 -19.63
N LEU A 208 -16.86 -19.83 -19.95
CA LEU A 208 -18.07 -20.43 -19.37
C LEU A 208 -17.89 -20.65 -17.87
N SER A 209 -18.83 -20.17 -17.04
CA SER A 209 -18.71 -20.23 -15.58
C SER A 209 -18.69 -21.66 -15.04
N HIS A 210 -19.46 -22.58 -15.66
CA HIS A 210 -19.52 -23.99 -15.27
C HIS A 210 -18.30 -24.82 -15.70
N SER A 211 -18.01 -24.89 -17.00
CA SER A 211 -16.95 -25.77 -17.54
C SER A 211 -15.57 -25.13 -17.61
N ARG A 212 -15.48 -23.80 -17.38
CA ARG A 212 -14.28 -22.98 -17.56
C ARG A 212 -13.67 -23.03 -18.97
N LYS A 213 -14.39 -23.60 -19.96
CA LYS A 213 -14.02 -23.55 -21.37
C LYS A 213 -14.01 -22.09 -21.81
N GLY A 214 -12.90 -21.65 -22.38
CA GLY A 214 -12.69 -20.25 -22.73
C GLY A 214 -12.37 -20.05 -24.20
N TYR A 215 -12.70 -18.85 -24.68
CA TYR A 215 -12.30 -18.31 -25.97
C TYR A 215 -11.52 -17.03 -25.76
N THR A 216 -10.46 -16.82 -26.51
CA THR A 216 -9.60 -15.65 -26.39
C THR A 216 -9.27 -15.13 -27.79
N GLU A 217 -9.50 -13.84 -28.04
CA GLU A 217 -9.17 -13.20 -29.32
C GLU A 217 -8.47 -11.85 -29.06
N ALA A 218 -7.39 -11.60 -29.80
CA ALA A 218 -6.64 -10.35 -29.74
C ALA A 218 -7.19 -9.34 -30.77
N VAL A 219 -7.41 -8.11 -30.34
CA VAL A 219 -7.96 -7.02 -31.16
C VAL A 219 -7.22 -5.71 -30.96
N PHE A 220 -7.08 -4.92 -32.02
CA PHE A 220 -6.34 -3.65 -31.99
C PHE A 220 -7.22 -2.45 -31.69
N ARG A 221 -8.54 -2.61 -31.77
CA ARG A 221 -9.54 -1.57 -31.55
C ARG A 221 -10.50 -2.01 -30.45
N GLN A 222 -10.89 -1.06 -29.62
CA GLN A 222 -11.86 -1.25 -28.54
C GLN A 222 -13.13 -0.45 -28.86
N ASP A 223 -13.68 -0.67 -30.06
CA ASP A 223 -14.98 -0.13 -30.48
C ASP A 223 -16.08 -1.19 -30.34
N THR A 224 -17.34 -0.75 -30.38
CA THR A 224 -18.51 -1.61 -30.22
C THR A 224 -18.59 -2.70 -31.28
N GLU A 225 -18.21 -2.39 -32.51
CA GLU A 225 -18.23 -3.33 -33.64
C GLU A 225 -17.21 -4.46 -33.43
N THR A 226 -15.99 -4.12 -33.04
CA THR A 226 -14.96 -5.12 -32.70
C THR A 226 -15.39 -5.97 -31.51
N PHE A 227 -16.01 -5.37 -30.50
CA PHE A 227 -16.53 -6.11 -29.34
C PHE A 227 -17.59 -7.14 -29.73
N ILE A 228 -18.58 -6.75 -30.56
CA ILE A 228 -19.63 -7.66 -31.02
C ILE A 228 -19.05 -8.78 -31.90
N ARG A 229 -18.17 -8.45 -32.85
CA ARG A 229 -17.53 -9.44 -33.73
C ARG A 229 -16.78 -10.52 -32.95
N VAL A 230 -16.00 -10.11 -31.95
CA VAL A 230 -15.22 -11.03 -31.14
C VAL A 230 -16.12 -11.92 -30.27
N LEU A 231 -17.20 -11.37 -29.72
CA LEU A 231 -18.19 -12.17 -28.99
C LEU A 231 -18.86 -13.21 -29.88
N GLU A 232 -19.23 -12.85 -31.12
CA GLU A 232 -19.77 -13.80 -32.08
C GLU A 232 -18.79 -14.93 -32.40
N ASN A 233 -17.51 -14.59 -32.63
CA ASN A 233 -16.47 -15.59 -32.82
C ASN A 233 -16.31 -16.49 -31.60
N GLY A 234 -16.39 -15.91 -30.39
CA GLY A 234 -16.37 -16.66 -29.14
C GLY A 234 -17.53 -17.63 -29.00
N PHE A 235 -18.75 -17.23 -29.32
CA PHE A 235 -19.91 -18.13 -29.28
C PHE A 235 -19.82 -19.23 -30.34
N ARG A 236 -19.34 -18.91 -31.55
CA ARG A 236 -19.08 -19.91 -32.59
C ARG A 236 -18.03 -20.93 -32.14
N ALA A 237 -16.94 -20.48 -31.52
CA ALA A 237 -15.88 -21.36 -31.01
C ALA A 237 -16.31 -22.20 -29.80
N LEU A 238 -17.18 -21.65 -28.94
CA LEU A 238 -17.75 -22.37 -27.80
C LEU A 238 -18.81 -23.40 -28.24
N GLY A 239 -19.41 -23.22 -29.41
CA GLY A 239 -20.44 -24.10 -29.98
C GLY A 239 -21.85 -23.79 -29.50
N GLY A 240 -22.08 -22.59 -28.95
CA GLY A 240 -23.37 -22.17 -28.39
C GLY A 240 -23.29 -20.80 -27.71
N VAL A 241 -24.46 -20.24 -27.38
CA VAL A 241 -24.59 -18.95 -26.70
C VAL A 241 -25.06 -19.20 -25.25
N PRO A 242 -24.37 -18.66 -24.24
CA PRO A 242 -24.80 -18.77 -22.84
C PRO A 242 -26.05 -17.93 -22.58
N LYS A 243 -26.88 -18.30 -21.58
CA LYS A 243 -28.10 -17.54 -21.24
C LYS A 243 -27.77 -16.15 -20.67
N VAL A 244 -26.70 -16.05 -19.87
CA VAL A 244 -26.28 -14.82 -19.21
C VAL A 244 -24.81 -14.55 -19.52
N LEU A 245 -24.52 -13.30 -19.89
CA LEU A 245 -23.16 -12.79 -20.01
C LEU A 245 -22.87 -11.87 -18.83
N VAL A 246 -21.90 -12.24 -18.01
CA VAL A 246 -21.36 -11.39 -16.95
C VAL A 246 -20.17 -10.65 -17.53
N ILE A 247 -20.32 -9.35 -17.73
CA ILE A 247 -19.30 -8.49 -18.29
C ILE A 247 -18.54 -7.84 -17.14
N ASP A 248 -17.26 -8.17 -16.98
CA ASP A 248 -16.40 -7.58 -15.95
C ASP A 248 -15.32 -6.69 -16.61
N GLN A 249 -15.03 -5.56 -15.96
CA GLN A 249 -14.06 -4.54 -16.42
C GLN A 249 -14.21 -3.99 -17.86
N LEU A 250 -15.41 -3.66 -18.32
CA LEU A 250 -15.58 -2.98 -19.62
C LEU A 250 -16.03 -1.52 -19.47
N ARG A 251 -15.08 -0.59 -19.64
CA ARG A 251 -15.40 0.83 -19.94
C ARG A 251 -16.11 1.02 -21.29
N THR A 252 -16.14 0.00 -22.15
CA THR A 252 -16.63 0.08 -23.56
C THR A 252 -18.01 -0.56 -23.77
N ALA A 253 -18.49 -1.40 -22.85
CA ALA A 253 -19.81 -2.05 -22.98
C ALA A 253 -20.93 -1.11 -22.51
N ARG A 254 -21.11 0.01 -23.23
CA ARG A 254 -22.29 0.86 -23.10
C ARG A 254 -23.00 0.89 -24.45
N VAL A 255 -23.63 -0.23 -24.81
CA VAL A 255 -24.35 -0.35 -26.08
C VAL A 255 -25.83 -0.17 -25.84
N ALA A 256 -26.36 0.87 -26.47
CA ALA A 256 -27.77 1.09 -26.69
C ALA A 256 -28.39 -0.15 -27.37
N ARG A 257 -29.52 -0.60 -26.83
CA ARG A 257 -30.41 -1.60 -27.45
C ARG A 257 -30.62 -1.31 -28.93
N GLN A 258 -30.50 -2.32 -29.80
CA GLN A 258 -31.60 -2.84 -30.63
C GLN A 258 -31.18 -4.02 -31.53
N ARG A 259 -32.03 -5.07 -31.44
CA ARG A 259 -32.51 -6.02 -32.48
C ARG A 259 -31.52 -6.84 -33.32
N SER A 260 -31.67 -8.16 -33.17
CA SER A 260 -31.24 -9.26 -34.05
C SER A 260 -31.67 -9.08 -35.52
N PRO A 261 -31.03 -9.78 -36.47
CA PRO A 261 -31.47 -11.14 -36.81
C PRO A 261 -30.36 -12.16 -37.19
N VAL A 262 -30.60 -13.41 -36.77
CA VAL A 262 -30.48 -14.71 -37.47
C VAL A 262 -29.68 -14.74 -38.78
N PHE A 263 -28.66 -15.62 -38.91
CA PHE A 263 -28.44 -16.45 -40.11
C PHE A 263 -27.59 -17.71 -39.84
N ARG A 264 -27.82 -18.70 -40.72
CA ARG A 264 -27.63 -20.15 -40.65
C ARG A 264 -26.18 -20.67 -40.72
N THR A 265 -26.06 -21.89 -40.23
CA THR A 265 -24.97 -22.86 -40.30
C THR A 265 -24.47 -23.20 -41.71
N GLY A 266 -23.14 -23.31 -41.85
CA GLY A 266 -22.46 -24.01 -42.94
C GLY A 266 -21.25 -24.77 -42.40
N ARG A 267 -21.27 -26.10 -42.50
CA ARG A 267 -20.14 -27.01 -42.29
C ARG A 267 -19.12 -26.82 -43.42
N ALA A 268 -17.83 -26.87 -43.10
CA ALA A 268 -16.82 -27.38 -44.02
C ALA A 268 -15.74 -28.15 -43.23
N GLN A 269 -15.56 -29.41 -43.62
CA GLN A 269 -14.51 -30.32 -43.19
C GLN A 269 -13.20 -29.96 -43.89
N GLY A 270 -12.07 -30.23 -43.23
CA GLY A 270 -10.74 -30.17 -43.83
C GLY A 270 -9.71 -30.87 -42.93
N THR A 271 -9.20 -32.00 -43.43
CA THR A 271 -8.31 -33.00 -42.83
C THR A 271 -6.88 -32.50 -42.51
N PRO A 272 -6.14 -33.16 -41.60
CA PRO A 272 -4.80 -32.77 -41.17
C PRO A 272 -3.69 -33.46 -42.00
N PRO A 273 -2.45 -32.95 -42.00
CA PRO A 273 -1.29 -33.78 -42.29
C PRO A 273 -0.48 -34.08 -41.02
N SER A 274 -0.45 -35.38 -40.72
CA SER A 274 0.70 -36.20 -40.29
C SER A 274 2.05 -35.52 -40.01
N ASP A 275 2.54 -35.61 -38.76
CA ASP A 275 3.72 -36.41 -38.36
C ASP A 275 3.90 -36.40 -36.81
N PRO A 276 3.84 -37.55 -36.08
CA PRO A 276 3.83 -37.58 -34.61
C PRO A 276 5.21 -37.79 -33.94
N ARG A 277 6.32 -37.30 -34.51
CA ARG A 277 7.66 -37.56 -33.94
C ARG A 277 8.46 -36.36 -33.44
N GLN A 278 7.89 -35.17 -33.35
CA GLN A 278 8.62 -34.02 -32.79
C GLN A 278 7.84 -33.29 -31.69
N LEU A 279 8.53 -33.07 -30.56
CA LEU A 279 8.12 -32.36 -29.35
C LEU A 279 7.18 -33.07 -28.36
N ARG A 280 7.69 -34.17 -27.77
CA ARG A 280 7.53 -34.35 -26.32
C ARG A 280 8.52 -33.44 -25.58
N ARG A 281 8.34 -32.12 -25.64
CA ARG A 281 8.96 -31.23 -24.65
C ARG A 281 8.10 -31.30 -23.39
N ARG A 282 8.66 -31.88 -22.33
CA ARG A 282 8.08 -31.86 -20.98
C ARG A 282 7.63 -30.42 -20.65
N PRO A 283 6.49 -30.20 -20.00
CA PRO A 283 6.16 -28.87 -19.50
C PRO A 283 7.31 -28.45 -18.58
N SER A 284 7.99 -27.38 -18.96
CA SER A 284 9.16 -26.84 -18.26
C SER A 284 8.76 -26.54 -16.83
N ARG A 285 9.18 -27.41 -15.90
CA ARG A 285 9.22 -27.06 -14.48
C ARG A 285 10.04 -25.78 -14.39
N MET A 286 9.45 -24.72 -13.82
CA MET A 286 10.13 -23.46 -13.52
C MET A 286 11.50 -23.78 -12.92
N ASN A 287 12.59 -23.32 -13.55
CA ASN A 287 13.94 -23.58 -13.06
C ASN A 287 14.05 -23.00 -11.65
N ALA A 288 14.08 -23.84 -10.61
CA ALA A 288 14.07 -23.40 -9.21
C ALA A 288 15.19 -22.38 -8.93
N ALA A 289 16.36 -22.58 -9.53
CA ALA A 289 17.49 -21.64 -9.47
C ALA A 289 17.16 -20.25 -10.04
N LEU A 290 16.38 -20.19 -11.13
CA LEU A 290 15.96 -18.93 -11.74
C LEU A 290 14.96 -18.19 -10.84
N SER A 291 13.99 -18.91 -10.28
CA SER A 291 13.03 -18.32 -9.34
C SER A 291 13.72 -17.78 -8.08
N ASP A 292 14.71 -18.50 -7.56
CA ASP A 292 15.50 -18.06 -6.40
C ASP A 292 16.35 -16.83 -6.71
N ALA A 293 16.99 -16.79 -7.89
CA ALA A 293 17.73 -15.62 -8.35
C ALA A 293 16.82 -14.38 -8.49
N LEU A 294 15.65 -14.53 -9.11
CA LEU A 294 14.68 -13.45 -9.28
C LEU A 294 14.16 -12.93 -7.92
N ARG A 295 13.95 -13.82 -6.94
CA ARG A 295 13.57 -13.42 -5.57
C ARG A 295 14.69 -12.64 -4.87
N ARG A 296 15.94 -13.08 -5.00
CA ARG A 296 17.11 -12.36 -4.44
C ARG A 296 17.27 -10.97 -5.04
N LEU A 297 17.00 -10.82 -6.33
CA LEU A 297 16.99 -9.53 -7.04
C LEU A 297 15.74 -8.68 -6.79
N ARG A 298 14.77 -9.18 -6.00
CA ARG A 298 13.48 -8.52 -5.70
C ARG A 298 12.66 -8.22 -6.96
N LEU A 299 12.73 -9.08 -7.97
CA LEU A 299 11.99 -8.99 -9.23
C LEU A 299 10.64 -9.70 -9.12
N SER A 300 9.81 -9.23 -8.18
CA SER A 300 8.57 -9.91 -7.84
C SER A 300 7.52 -9.91 -8.95
N GLY A 301 7.49 -8.89 -9.81
CA GLY A 301 6.61 -8.85 -10.96
C GLY A 301 6.96 -9.97 -11.95
N VAL A 302 8.26 -10.10 -12.24
CA VAL A 302 8.77 -11.18 -13.11
C VAL A 302 8.43 -12.55 -12.54
N VAL A 303 8.64 -12.78 -11.24
CA VAL A 303 8.36 -14.09 -10.61
C VAL A 303 6.90 -14.53 -10.82
N HIS A 304 5.96 -13.59 -10.87
CA HIS A 304 4.54 -13.91 -11.07
C HIS A 304 4.16 -14.06 -12.54
N THR A 305 4.83 -13.37 -13.48
CA THR A 305 4.47 -13.38 -14.90
C THR A 305 5.35 -14.28 -15.77
N LEU A 306 6.50 -14.74 -15.27
CA LEU A 306 7.52 -15.45 -16.03
C LEU A 306 6.98 -16.67 -16.79
N ASP A 307 6.19 -17.53 -16.16
CA ASP A 307 5.67 -18.75 -16.80
C ASP A 307 4.76 -18.41 -18.00
N VAL A 308 3.95 -17.36 -17.86
CA VAL A 308 3.08 -16.86 -18.93
C VAL A 308 3.93 -16.26 -20.06
N ARG A 309 4.95 -15.46 -19.73
CA ARG A 309 5.83 -14.85 -20.72
C ARG A 309 6.71 -15.87 -21.46
N LEU A 310 7.12 -16.96 -20.80
CA LEU A 310 7.85 -18.06 -21.43
C LEU A 310 7.00 -18.80 -22.47
N GLN A 311 5.72 -19.02 -22.17
CA GLN A 311 4.76 -19.59 -23.13
C GLN A 311 4.52 -18.63 -24.30
N GLU A 312 4.37 -17.34 -24.03
CA GLU A 312 4.20 -16.30 -25.04
C GLU A 312 5.41 -16.18 -25.96
N ALA A 313 6.63 -16.23 -25.43
CA ALA A 313 7.87 -16.22 -26.21
C ALA A 313 7.98 -17.46 -27.11
N THR A 314 7.54 -18.62 -26.61
CA THR A 314 7.53 -19.87 -27.39
C THR A 314 6.50 -19.83 -28.52
N GLY A 315 5.31 -19.29 -28.26
CA GLY A 315 4.22 -19.22 -29.24
C GLY A 315 4.41 -18.13 -30.31
N ASN A 316 5.01 -17.00 -29.94
CA ASN A 316 5.20 -15.84 -30.84
C ASN A 316 6.61 -15.74 -31.42
N HIS A 317 7.50 -16.69 -31.14
CA HIS A 317 8.91 -16.68 -31.56
C HIS A 317 9.63 -15.35 -31.28
N LEU A 318 9.44 -14.80 -30.08
CA LEU A 318 10.07 -13.53 -29.69
C LEU A 318 11.59 -13.66 -29.69
N SER A 319 12.29 -12.60 -30.12
CA SER A 319 13.74 -12.55 -29.97
C SER A 319 14.12 -12.49 -28.49
N HIS A 320 15.33 -12.91 -28.15
CA HIS A 320 15.83 -12.84 -26.77
C HIS A 320 15.79 -11.42 -26.21
N ALA A 321 16.03 -10.41 -27.05
CA ALA A 321 15.96 -9.00 -26.68
C ALA A 321 14.53 -8.57 -26.38
N ASP A 322 13.57 -8.90 -27.24
CA ASP A 322 12.16 -8.54 -27.06
C ASP A 322 11.57 -9.22 -25.82
N PHE A 323 11.95 -10.47 -25.56
CA PHE A 323 11.55 -11.21 -24.37
C PHE A 323 12.07 -10.54 -23.09
N LEU A 324 13.34 -10.11 -23.09
CA LEU A 324 13.93 -9.42 -21.95
C LEU A 324 13.25 -8.06 -21.71
N GLU A 325 13.00 -7.28 -22.76
CA GLU A 325 12.29 -6.00 -22.67
C GLU A 325 10.90 -6.18 -22.04
N LEU A 326 10.18 -7.21 -22.48
CA LEU A 326 8.82 -7.52 -22.03
C LEU A 326 8.77 -7.95 -20.56
N ILE A 327 9.71 -8.77 -20.11
CA ILE A 327 9.82 -9.15 -18.69
C ILE A 327 10.19 -7.96 -17.80
N LEU A 328 11.12 -7.11 -18.26
CA LEU A 328 11.50 -5.92 -17.52
C LEU A 328 10.34 -4.91 -17.44
N ALA A 329 9.54 -4.79 -18.49
CA ALA A 329 8.35 -3.95 -18.51
C ALA A 329 7.30 -4.41 -17.47
N ASP A 330 7.12 -5.71 -17.26
CA ASP A 330 6.24 -6.24 -16.21
C ASP A 330 6.71 -5.83 -14.82
N GLU A 331 8.01 -5.96 -14.54
CA GLU A 331 8.58 -5.56 -13.26
C GLU A 331 8.43 -4.05 -13.02
N LEU A 332 8.74 -3.23 -14.03
CA LEU A 332 8.59 -1.78 -13.95
C LEU A 332 7.13 -1.39 -13.67
N SER A 333 6.18 -2.05 -14.32
CA SER A 333 4.75 -1.81 -14.12
C SER A 333 4.32 -2.13 -12.69
N VAL A 334 4.72 -3.28 -12.15
CA VAL A 334 4.41 -3.67 -10.76
C VAL A 334 5.07 -2.72 -9.76
N ARG A 335 6.29 -2.26 -10.03
CA ARG A 335 6.96 -1.26 -9.16
C ARG A 335 6.25 0.09 -9.19
N ALA A 336 5.85 0.56 -10.37
CA ALA A 336 5.11 1.80 -10.53
C ALA A 336 3.76 1.74 -9.80
N GLU A 337 3.03 0.64 -9.94
CA GLU A 337 1.75 0.42 -9.26
C GLU A 337 1.91 0.40 -7.72
N ARG A 338 2.91 -0.33 -7.22
CA ARG A 338 3.21 -0.36 -5.77
C ARG A 338 3.63 1.01 -5.24
N LEU A 339 4.43 1.76 -5.99
CA LEU A 339 4.82 3.12 -5.61
C LEU A 339 3.58 4.04 -5.56
N HIS A 340 2.73 3.97 -6.56
CA HIS A 340 1.47 4.71 -6.62
C HIS A 340 0.56 4.35 -5.42
N ALA A 341 0.31 3.06 -5.17
CA ALA A 341 -0.50 2.61 -4.03
C ALA A 341 0.06 3.07 -2.68
N ARG A 342 1.39 3.03 -2.51
CA ARG A 342 2.05 3.56 -1.32
C ARG A 342 1.86 5.06 -1.15
N ARG A 343 1.95 5.85 -2.23
CA ARG A 343 1.72 7.30 -2.19
C ARG A 343 0.27 7.64 -1.88
N VAL A 344 -0.68 6.95 -2.51
CA VAL A 344 -2.12 7.11 -2.21
C VAL A 344 -2.39 6.83 -0.73
N LYS A 345 -1.81 5.75 -0.17
CA LYS A 345 -1.94 5.44 1.27
C LYS A 345 -1.27 6.50 2.15
N ALA A 346 -0.09 6.98 1.76
CA ALA A 346 0.64 8.01 2.50
C ALA A 346 -0.07 9.37 2.49
N ALA A 347 -0.86 9.66 1.45
CA ALA A 347 -1.61 10.91 1.33
C ALA A 347 -2.76 11.04 2.33
N ALA A 348 -3.18 9.95 2.98
CA ALA A 348 -4.19 9.97 4.04
C ALA A 348 -5.53 10.64 3.65
N PHE A 349 -5.96 10.52 2.37
CA PHE A 349 -7.27 11.01 1.95
C PHE A 349 -8.40 10.39 2.77
N ARG A 350 -9.40 11.20 3.12
CA ARG A 350 -10.60 10.74 3.81
C ARG A 350 -11.39 9.74 2.98
N ASP A 351 -11.66 10.09 1.73
CA ASP A 351 -12.30 9.24 0.72
C ASP A 351 -11.59 9.45 -0.62
N LEU A 352 -11.30 8.40 -1.38
CA LEU A 352 -10.70 8.60 -2.70
C LEU A 352 -11.71 9.27 -3.65
N LYS A 353 -11.53 10.56 -3.93
CA LYS A 353 -12.35 11.32 -4.90
C LYS A 353 -11.51 11.65 -6.12
N THR A 354 -12.06 11.41 -7.31
CA THR A 354 -11.40 11.74 -8.58
C THR A 354 -12.12 12.88 -9.30
N LEU A 355 -11.45 13.49 -10.28
CA LEU A 355 -12.06 14.52 -11.13
C LEU A 355 -13.18 13.95 -12.01
N ASP A 356 -13.12 12.66 -12.34
CA ASP A 356 -14.13 11.98 -13.15
C ASP A 356 -15.45 11.81 -12.38
N ASP A 357 -15.38 11.70 -11.04
CA ASP A 357 -16.55 11.58 -10.17
C ASP A 357 -17.26 12.93 -9.90
N PHE A 358 -16.67 14.04 -10.35
CA PHE A 358 -17.22 15.37 -10.10
C PHE A 358 -18.33 15.72 -11.11
N ASP A 359 -19.55 15.97 -10.60
CA ASP A 359 -20.69 16.36 -11.42
C ASP A 359 -20.66 17.85 -11.79
N TRP A 360 -19.98 18.16 -12.89
CA TRP A 360 -19.86 19.51 -13.46
C TRP A 360 -21.22 20.18 -13.78
N ARG A 361 -22.29 19.40 -13.95
CA ARG A 361 -23.63 19.94 -14.26
C ARG A 361 -24.33 20.47 -13.02
N PHE A 362 -23.95 20.00 -11.83
CA PHE A 362 -24.62 20.38 -10.60
C PHE A 362 -24.25 21.79 -10.14
N ASN A 363 -22.98 22.18 -10.29
CA ASN A 363 -22.46 23.52 -9.99
C ASN A 363 -21.80 24.13 -11.24
N PRO A 364 -22.57 24.73 -12.15
CA PRO A 364 -22.06 25.34 -13.39
C PRO A 364 -21.04 26.49 -13.25
N PRO A 365 -21.02 27.31 -12.18
CA PRO A 365 -20.10 28.45 -12.15
C PRO A 365 -18.63 28.06 -11.93
N VAL A 366 -18.33 26.79 -11.58
CA VAL A 366 -16.94 26.34 -11.47
C VAL A 366 -16.31 26.24 -12.86
N SER A 367 -15.32 27.08 -13.15
CA SER A 367 -14.57 27.04 -14.40
C SER A 367 -13.87 25.70 -14.58
N ARG A 368 -14.44 24.85 -15.44
CA ARG A 368 -13.84 23.55 -15.79
C ARG A 368 -12.44 23.73 -16.36
N LYS A 369 -12.22 24.75 -17.19
CA LYS A 369 -10.91 25.03 -17.78
C LYS A 369 -9.84 25.23 -16.70
N THR A 370 -10.14 26.05 -15.69
CA THR A 370 -9.22 26.35 -14.59
C THR A 370 -8.88 25.09 -13.78
N ILE A 371 -9.88 24.29 -13.41
CA ILE A 371 -9.61 23.06 -12.62
C ILE A 371 -8.78 22.03 -13.40
N TYR A 372 -9.03 21.87 -14.71
CA TYR A 372 -8.24 20.96 -15.53
C TYR A 372 -6.83 21.49 -15.79
N ASP A 373 -6.64 22.80 -15.84
CA ASP A 373 -5.30 23.43 -15.87
C ASP A 373 -4.54 23.13 -14.57
N LEU A 374 -5.19 23.29 -13.42
CA LEU A 374 -4.61 22.90 -12.13
C LEU A 374 -4.31 21.40 -12.04
N ALA A 375 -5.12 20.55 -12.67
CA ALA A 375 -4.91 19.11 -12.71
C ALA A 375 -3.65 18.69 -13.47
N THR A 376 -3.06 19.58 -14.29
CA THR A 376 -1.75 19.35 -14.93
C THR A 376 -0.59 19.32 -13.93
N GLY A 377 -0.81 19.83 -12.70
CA GLY A 377 0.21 19.91 -11.66
C GLY A 377 1.21 21.06 -11.84
N GLN A 378 1.05 21.90 -12.85
CA GLN A 378 1.96 23.03 -13.14
C GLN A 378 2.13 23.95 -11.92
N PHE A 379 1.06 24.21 -11.17
CA PHE A 379 1.10 25.02 -9.95
C PHE A 379 2.05 24.45 -8.87
N ILE A 380 2.25 23.14 -8.82
CA ILE A 380 3.17 22.47 -7.86
C ILE A 380 4.63 22.72 -8.23
N CYS A 381 4.92 22.75 -9.53
CA CYS A 381 6.23 23.10 -10.06
C CYS A 381 6.55 24.58 -9.84
N GLU A 382 5.55 25.44 -10.03
CA GLU A 382 5.65 26.91 -9.86
C GLU A 382 5.60 27.36 -8.40
N ARG A 383 5.41 26.44 -7.44
CA ARG A 383 5.26 26.75 -6.01
C ARG A 383 4.09 27.70 -5.71
N ARG A 384 3.05 27.65 -6.55
CA ARG A 384 1.80 28.38 -6.33
C ARG A 384 0.90 27.64 -5.36
N ASP A 385 0.13 28.39 -4.61
CA ASP A 385 -0.86 27.89 -3.67
C ASP A 385 -2.26 27.95 -4.28
N ILE A 386 -3.22 27.23 -3.69
CA ILE A 386 -4.62 27.26 -4.15
C ILE A 386 -5.53 27.39 -2.96
N LEU A 387 -6.50 28.28 -3.05
CA LEU A 387 -7.53 28.45 -2.04
C LEU A 387 -8.92 28.23 -2.62
N PHE A 388 -9.63 27.22 -2.11
CA PHE A 388 -11.04 27.03 -2.42
C PHE A 388 -11.91 27.70 -1.37
N VAL A 389 -12.73 28.68 -1.76
CA VAL A 389 -13.65 29.41 -0.86
C VAL A 389 -15.10 29.16 -1.29
N GLY A 390 -16.03 29.05 -0.34
CA GLY A 390 -17.45 28.97 -0.64
C GLY A 390 -18.29 28.38 0.49
N PRO A 391 -19.61 28.21 0.34
CA PRO A 391 -20.45 27.58 1.35
C PRO A 391 -20.22 26.07 1.47
N PRO A 392 -20.66 25.41 2.56
CA PRO A 392 -20.47 23.98 2.76
C PRO A 392 -21.25 23.16 1.72
N GLY A 393 -20.64 22.05 1.28
CA GLY A 393 -21.29 21.09 0.38
C GLY A 393 -21.24 21.41 -1.12
N VAL A 394 -20.53 22.46 -1.54
CA VAL A 394 -20.39 22.82 -2.97
C VAL A 394 -19.31 22.04 -3.73
N GLY A 395 -18.51 21.23 -3.03
CA GLY A 395 -17.50 20.35 -3.65
C GLY A 395 -16.04 20.78 -3.46
N LYS A 396 -15.73 21.78 -2.62
CA LYS A 396 -14.34 22.23 -2.34
C LYS A 396 -13.40 21.09 -1.96
N SER A 397 -13.76 20.32 -0.93
CA SER A 397 -12.98 19.17 -0.44
C SER A 397 -12.84 18.07 -1.50
N HIS A 398 -13.86 17.88 -2.35
CA HIS A 398 -13.80 16.92 -3.45
C HIS A 398 -12.74 17.36 -4.46
N LEU A 399 -12.78 18.63 -4.89
CA LEU A 399 -11.83 19.17 -5.86
C LEU A 399 -10.39 19.15 -5.31
N ALA A 400 -10.20 19.54 -4.04
CA ALA A 400 -8.90 19.47 -3.39
C ALA A 400 -8.33 18.03 -3.38
N GLN A 401 -9.13 17.05 -2.98
CA GLN A 401 -8.72 15.62 -2.98
C GLN A 401 -8.49 15.10 -4.40
N ALA A 402 -9.31 15.50 -5.36
CA ALA A 402 -9.19 15.10 -6.75
C ALA A 402 -7.91 15.66 -7.41
N LEU A 403 -7.56 16.92 -7.14
CA LEU A 403 -6.29 17.52 -7.56
C LEU A 403 -5.10 16.83 -6.87
N GLY A 404 -5.21 16.54 -5.56
CA GLY A 404 -4.22 15.76 -4.84
C GLY A 404 -4.00 14.38 -5.45
N TYR A 405 -5.07 13.69 -5.84
CA TYR A 405 -4.97 12.38 -6.49
C TYR A 405 -4.30 12.47 -7.87
N GLN A 406 -4.58 13.52 -8.66
CA GLN A 406 -3.86 13.75 -9.92
C GLN A 406 -2.38 14.07 -9.70
N ALA A 407 -2.04 14.85 -8.68
CA ALA A 407 -0.65 15.13 -8.34
C ALA A 407 0.12 13.83 -7.99
N ILE A 408 -0.52 12.87 -7.32
CA ILE A 408 0.08 11.54 -7.06
C ILE A 408 0.34 10.77 -8.35
N LYS A 409 -0.58 10.83 -9.32
CA LYS A 409 -0.40 10.22 -10.64
C LYS A 409 0.76 10.83 -11.42
N LEU A 410 0.97 12.14 -11.28
CA LEU A 410 2.13 12.86 -11.84
C LEU A 410 3.43 12.56 -11.08
N GLY A 411 3.35 11.89 -9.94
CA GLY A 411 4.50 11.41 -9.19
C GLY A 411 4.88 12.25 -7.98
N HIS A 412 4.06 13.24 -7.61
CA HIS A 412 4.27 14.09 -6.44
C HIS A 412 3.90 13.38 -5.13
N LEU A 413 4.57 13.78 -4.05
CA LEU A 413 4.19 13.42 -2.69
C LEU A 413 3.10 14.36 -2.19
N VAL A 414 1.97 13.81 -1.79
CA VAL A 414 0.81 14.56 -1.32
C VAL A 414 0.49 14.14 0.10
N TYR A 415 -0.01 15.07 0.92
CA TYR A 415 -0.57 14.79 2.23
C TYR A 415 -1.85 15.59 2.45
N TYR A 416 -2.92 14.93 2.88
CA TYR A 416 -4.22 15.51 3.17
C TYR A 416 -4.46 15.46 4.68
N THR A 417 -4.91 16.58 5.24
CA THR A 417 -5.30 16.70 6.64
C THR A 417 -6.46 17.68 6.79
N SER A 418 -7.27 17.51 7.83
CA SER A 418 -8.16 18.57 8.29
C SER A 418 -7.38 19.57 9.13
N ILE A 419 -7.73 20.86 9.10
CA ILE A 419 -7.13 21.85 10.00
C ILE A 419 -7.28 21.44 11.48
N PHE A 420 -8.37 20.76 11.84
CA PHE A 420 -8.59 20.30 13.21
C PHE A 420 -7.67 19.15 13.63
N ASP A 421 -7.37 18.24 12.69
CA ASP A 421 -6.47 17.12 12.94
C ASP A 421 -5.02 17.61 12.96
N LEU A 422 -4.67 18.57 12.09
CA LEU A 422 -3.39 19.28 12.14
C LEU A 422 -3.17 19.89 13.52
N VAL A 423 -4.10 20.72 14.01
CA VAL A 423 -3.96 21.35 15.33
C VAL A 423 -3.86 20.31 16.44
N ARG A 424 -4.65 19.23 16.37
CA ARG A 424 -4.60 18.15 17.37
C ARG A 424 -3.23 17.48 17.41
N ASP A 425 -2.66 17.15 16.24
CA ASP A 425 -1.34 16.54 16.14
C ASP A 425 -0.26 17.40 16.83
N PHE A 426 -0.31 18.73 16.66
CA PHE A 426 0.65 19.64 17.30
C PHE A 426 0.43 19.80 18.80
N LEU A 427 -0.82 19.88 19.26
CA LEU A 427 -1.14 19.95 20.70
C LEU A 427 -0.70 18.67 21.44
N GLU A 428 -0.85 17.50 20.81
CA GLU A 428 -0.38 16.23 21.38
C GLU A 428 1.15 16.14 21.40
N ASP A 429 1.84 16.71 20.41
CA ASP A 429 3.30 16.64 20.30
C ASP A 429 4.05 17.61 21.22
N GLU A 430 3.49 18.80 21.47
CA GLU A 430 4.00 19.72 22.50
C GLU A 430 4.02 19.06 23.88
N ALA A 431 2.99 18.27 24.20
CA ALA A 431 2.93 17.53 25.46
C ALA A 431 4.00 16.43 25.57
N LEU A 432 4.56 15.97 24.44
CA LEU A 432 5.49 14.84 24.36
C LEU A 432 6.94 15.25 24.02
N ALA A 433 7.23 16.55 23.89
CA ALA A 433 8.54 17.12 23.53
C ALA A 433 9.10 16.65 22.17
N GLY A 434 8.24 16.28 21.21
CA GLY A 434 8.59 15.71 19.91
C GLY A 434 8.42 16.63 18.69
N ALA A 435 8.12 17.92 18.90
CA ALA A 435 7.66 18.93 17.92
C ALA A 435 8.24 18.84 16.48
N ASN A 436 9.52 18.49 16.35
CA ASN A 436 10.21 18.43 15.06
C ASN A 436 9.75 17.27 14.16
N HIS A 437 9.30 16.14 14.71
CA HIS A 437 8.85 14.99 13.90
C HIS A 437 7.49 15.26 13.26
N THR A 438 6.57 15.89 14.00
CA THR A 438 5.24 16.23 13.50
C THR A 438 5.34 17.29 12.42
N LEU A 439 6.14 18.34 12.64
CA LEU A 439 6.37 19.37 11.65
C LEU A 439 6.96 18.81 10.34
N ALA A 440 7.92 17.88 10.43
CA ALA A 440 8.50 17.24 9.24
C ALA A 440 7.46 16.47 8.39
N ARG A 441 6.40 15.94 9.01
CA ARG A 441 5.28 15.29 8.30
C ARG A 441 4.55 16.26 7.37
N TYR A 442 4.35 17.51 7.81
CA TYR A 442 3.65 18.56 7.07
C TYR A 442 4.55 19.28 6.07
N LEU A 443 5.87 19.32 6.29
CA LEU A 443 6.82 19.99 5.38
C LEU A 443 7.35 19.11 4.24
N LYS A 444 7.48 17.80 4.47
CA LYS A 444 8.04 16.85 3.48
C LYS A 444 7.23 16.72 2.17
N PRO A 445 5.88 16.72 2.18
CA PRO A 445 5.08 16.54 0.96
C PRO A 445 5.30 17.68 -0.03
N ASP A 446 5.33 17.35 -1.32
CA ASP A 446 5.39 18.34 -2.41
C ASP A 446 4.12 19.21 -2.43
N LEU A 447 2.98 18.59 -2.10
CA LEU A 447 1.68 19.22 -1.98
C LEU A 447 1.05 18.89 -0.62
N LEU A 448 0.73 19.91 0.16
CA LEU A 448 -0.02 19.79 1.40
C LEU A 448 -1.46 20.26 1.17
N ILE A 449 -2.46 19.48 1.60
CA ILE A 449 -3.86 19.84 1.51
C ILE A 449 -4.41 20.00 2.92
N ILE A 450 -4.85 21.20 3.25
CA ILE A 450 -5.47 21.56 4.54
C ILE A 450 -6.94 21.85 4.30
N ASP A 451 -7.80 20.96 4.78
CA ASP A 451 -9.25 21.01 4.52
C ASP A 451 -10.02 21.54 5.74
N ASP A 452 -11.29 21.91 5.50
CA ASP A 452 -12.29 22.25 6.51
C ASP A 452 -12.04 23.54 7.33
N MET A 453 -11.32 24.53 6.78
CA MET A 453 -11.19 25.82 7.46
C MET A 453 -12.56 26.51 7.59
N GLY A 454 -12.81 27.13 8.75
CA GLY A 454 -13.99 27.95 9.02
C GLY A 454 -15.25 27.20 9.43
N LEU A 455 -15.14 25.91 9.80
CA LEU A 455 -16.25 25.15 10.39
C LEU A 455 -16.45 25.42 11.89
N LYS A 456 -15.36 25.58 12.64
CA LYS A 456 -15.34 25.86 14.08
C LYS A 456 -14.18 26.81 14.37
N GLN A 457 -14.26 27.50 15.50
CA GLN A 457 -13.12 28.25 16.02
C GLN A 457 -12.02 27.28 16.42
N LEU A 458 -10.78 27.66 16.12
CA LEU A 458 -9.61 26.87 16.51
C LEU A 458 -9.27 27.14 17.99
N PRO A 459 -8.68 26.16 18.69
CA PRO A 459 -8.08 26.38 20.01
C PRO A 459 -7.07 27.54 20.01
N LYS A 460 -6.79 28.11 21.19
CA LYS A 460 -5.71 29.10 21.35
C LYS A 460 -4.36 28.51 20.88
N HIS A 461 -3.43 29.34 20.43
CA HIS A 461 -2.13 28.95 19.83
C HIS A 461 -2.17 28.19 18.51
N SER A 462 -3.34 27.74 18.03
CA SER A 462 -3.47 27.04 16.74
C SER A 462 -2.96 27.85 15.54
N GLY A 463 -3.07 29.18 15.62
CA GLY A 463 -2.59 30.10 14.59
C GLY A 463 -1.07 30.04 14.42
N GLU A 464 -0.33 29.81 15.49
CA GLU A 464 1.14 29.76 15.47
C GLU A 464 1.63 28.53 14.69
N TYR A 465 1.03 27.35 14.92
CA TYR A 465 1.38 26.13 14.17
C TYR A 465 1.06 26.26 12.67
N LEU A 466 -0.12 26.79 12.36
CA LEU A 466 -0.51 27.01 10.97
C LEU A 466 0.41 28.03 10.30
N PHE A 467 0.76 29.10 11.01
CA PHE A 467 1.71 30.10 10.54
C PHE A 467 3.08 29.49 10.29
N GLU A 468 3.61 28.67 11.19
CA GLU A 468 4.90 28.03 11.02
C GLU A 468 4.95 27.13 9.77
N ILE A 469 3.89 26.34 9.53
CA ILE A 469 3.80 25.48 8.35
C ILE A 469 3.78 26.33 7.07
N ILE A 470 2.92 27.36 7.02
CA ILE A 470 2.77 28.22 5.85
C ILE A 470 4.07 28.99 5.60
N LEU A 471 4.68 29.55 6.64
CA LEU A 471 5.95 30.27 6.56
C LEU A 471 7.07 29.40 5.99
N ARG A 472 7.20 28.15 6.43
CA ARG A 472 8.27 27.25 5.97
C ARG A 472 8.00 26.68 4.57
N ARG A 473 6.72 26.58 4.15
CA ARG A 473 6.34 26.11 2.81
C ARG A 473 6.32 27.22 1.77
N TYR A 474 6.14 28.47 2.19
CA TYR A 474 6.16 29.65 1.32
C TYR A 474 7.37 29.66 0.38
N GLU A 475 7.12 29.84 -0.92
CA GLU A 475 8.08 29.76 -2.04
C GLU A 475 8.85 28.42 -2.21
N ASN A 476 8.69 27.47 -1.29
CA ASN A 476 9.40 26.19 -1.31
C ASN A 476 8.52 25.04 -1.82
N ARG A 477 7.24 25.00 -1.42
CA ARG A 477 6.29 23.90 -1.67
C ARG A 477 4.86 24.43 -1.74
N SER A 478 4.03 23.80 -2.57
CA SER A 478 2.63 24.20 -2.74
C SER A 478 1.71 23.68 -1.65
N THR A 479 0.66 24.44 -1.39
CA THR A 479 -0.37 24.18 -0.39
C THR A 479 -1.76 24.46 -0.99
N ILE A 480 -2.68 23.52 -0.81
CA ILE A 480 -4.11 23.71 -1.10
C ILE A 480 -4.82 23.91 0.22
N MET A 481 -5.63 24.97 0.34
CA MET A 481 -6.51 25.17 1.47
C MET A 481 -7.98 25.22 1.03
N THR A 482 -8.90 24.78 1.88
CA THR A 482 -10.34 25.00 1.69
C THR A 482 -10.92 25.81 2.84
N SER A 483 -11.80 26.76 2.54
CA SER A 483 -12.47 27.60 3.53
C SER A 483 -13.97 27.65 3.30
N ASN A 484 -14.72 27.58 4.40
CA ASN A 484 -16.16 27.82 4.43
C ASN A 484 -16.53 29.28 4.74
N ARG A 485 -15.54 30.11 5.07
CA ARG A 485 -15.69 31.53 5.44
C ARG A 485 -14.87 32.41 4.50
N PRO A 486 -15.28 33.67 4.29
CA PRO A 486 -14.45 34.64 3.58
C PRO A 486 -13.14 34.90 4.33
N LEU A 487 -12.14 35.39 3.60
CA LEU A 487 -10.78 35.64 4.12
C LEU A 487 -10.77 36.65 5.29
N GLU A 488 -11.66 37.63 5.25
CA GLU A 488 -11.82 38.67 6.29
C GLU A 488 -12.18 38.08 7.67
N GLU A 489 -12.82 36.92 7.71
CA GLU A 489 -13.22 36.28 8.96
C GLU A 489 -12.10 35.42 9.59
N TRP A 490 -10.98 35.21 8.90
CA TRP A 490 -9.90 34.33 9.38
C TRP A 490 -9.27 34.80 10.69
N GLY A 491 -9.16 36.11 10.91
CA GLY A 491 -8.69 36.67 12.18
C GLY A 491 -9.54 36.22 13.37
N LYS A 492 -10.87 36.17 13.21
CA LYS A 492 -11.80 35.71 14.25
C LYS A 492 -11.77 34.18 14.44
N LEU A 493 -11.49 33.43 13.37
CA LEU A 493 -11.48 31.96 13.39
C LEU A 493 -10.22 31.38 14.03
N ILE A 494 -9.08 32.04 13.79
CA ILE A 494 -7.78 31.69 14.37
C ILE A 494 -7.68 32.20 15.81
N GLY A 495 -8.34 33.32 16.13
CA GLY A 495 -8.28 33.93 17.46
C GLY A 495 -7.05 34.82 17.67
N ASP A 496 -6.27 35.06 16.62
CA ASP A 496 -5.09 35.91 16.59
C ASP A 496 -5.06 36.67 15.24
N VAL A 497 -5.38 37.96 15.29
CA VAL A 497 -5.49 38.82 14.10
C VAL A 497 -4.11 39.09 13.47
N PRO A 498 -3.05 39.43 14.23
CA PRO A 498 -1.69 39.48 13.71
C PRO A 498 -1.25 38.20 12.99
N ALA A 499 -1.41 37.03 13.61
CA ALA A 499 -1.00 35.76 13.00
C ALA A 499 -1.81 35.46 11.73
N ALA A 500 -3.14 35.69 11.77
CA ALA A 500 -3.99 35.51 10.60
C ALA A 500 -3.56 36.41 9.43
N THR A 501 -3.24 37.68 9.71
CA THR A 501 -2.75 38.62 8.69
C THR A 501 -1.43 38.15 8.09
N ALA A 502 -0.49 37.70 8.94
CA ALA A 502 0.81 37.20 8.49
C ALA A 502 0.73 35.90 7.67
N ILE A 503 -0.25 35.03 7.98
CA ILE A 503 -0.59 33.84 7.20
C ILE A 503 -1.13 34.23 5.84
N LEU A 504 -2.14 35.10 5.81
CA LEU A 504 -2.81 35.51 4.59
C LEU A 504 -1.87 36.23 3.64
N ASP A 505 -1.02 37.11 4.15
CA ASP A 505 -0.01 37.83 3.37
C ASP A 505 0.90 36.87 2.58
N ARG A 506 1.47 35.86 3.26
CA ARG A 506 2.38 34.88 2.63
C ARG A 506 1.65 33.90 1.72
N PHE A 507 0.53 33.37 2.20
CA PHE A 507 -0.23 32.38 1.45
C PHE A 507 -0.85 32.98 0.18
N LEU A 508 -1.43 34.19 0.27
CA LEU A 508 -2.13 34.81 -0.86
C LEU A 508 -1.20 35.43 -1.90
N HIS A 509 0.07 35.68 -1.59
CA HIS A 509 1.01 36.26 -2.55
C HIS A 509 1.13 35.44 -3.85
N HIS A 510 1.06 34.11 -3.76
CA HIS A 510 1.11 33.19 -4.90
C HIS A 510 -0.09 32.23 -4.97
N ALA A 511 -1.18 32.53 -4.27
CA ALA A 511 -2.37 31.69 -4.28
C ALA A 511 -3.31 32.04 -5.44
N GLU A 512 -3.81 31.00 -6.10
CA GLU A 512 -4.98 31.09 -6.96
C GLU A 512 -6.25 30.87 -6.13
N ILE A 513 -7.08 31.91 -6.03
CA ILE A 513 -8.33 31.87 -5.26
C ILE A 513 -9.46 31.41 -6.18
N ILE A 514 -10.11 30.31 -5.82
CA ILE A 514 -11.24 29.74 -6.54
C ILE A 514 -12.47 29.80 -5.63
N GLU A 515 -13.33 30.76 -5.93
CA GLU A 515 -14.63 30.88 -5.29
C GLU A 515 -15.64 29.95 -5.95
N ILE A 516 -16.26 29.11 -5.13
CA ILE A 516 -17.28 28.16 -5.56
C ILE A 516 -18.60 28.57 -4.94
N THR A 517 -19.51 29.05 -5.78
CA THR A 517 -20.90 29.31 -5.41
C THR A 517 -21.80 28.17 -5.91
N GLY A 518 -22.86 27.88 -5.17
CA GLY A 518 -23.79 26.82 -5.57
C GLY A 518 -24.60 26.24 -4.42
N ARG A 519 -25.45 25.28 -4.78
CA ARG A 519 -26.25 24.53 -3.80
C ARG A 519 -25.41 23.43 -3.18
N SER A 520 -25.79 22.98 -1.98
CA SER A 520 -25.13 21.85 -1.32
C SER A 520 -25.43 20.53 -2.04
N TYR A 521 -24.38 19.89 -2.57
CA TYR A 521 -24.47 18.58 -3.23
C TYR A 521 -25.00 17.49 -2.28
N ARG A 522 -24.69 17.61 -0.98
CA ARG A 522 -25.11 16.66 0.07
C ARG A 522 -26.64 16.63 0.25
N LEU A 523 -27.35 17.69 -0.11
CA LEU A 523 -28.81 17.80 0.00
C LEU A 523 -29.55 17.34 -1.26
N LYS A 524 -28.84 17.05 -2.36
CA LYS A 524 -29.41 16.61 -3.64
C LYS A 524 -30.26 15.35 -3.50
N ASP A 525 -29.79 14.37 -2.73
CA ASP A 525 -30.50 13.09 -2.57
C ASP A 525 -31.68 13.18 -1.59
N LYS A 526 -31.65 14.11 -0.63
CA LYS A 526 -32.79 14.37 0.26
C LYS A 526 -33.95 15.01 -0.51
N ALA A 527 -33.67 16.00 -1.35
CA ALA A 527 -34.67 16.62 -2.22
C ALA A 527 -35.30 15.61 -3.22
N ARG A 528 -34.47 14.71 -3.79
CA ARG A 528 -34.95 13.64 -4.68
C ARG A 528 -35.76 12.55 -3.97
N ARG A 529 -35.53 12.32 -2.67
CA ARG A 529 -36.35 11.41 -1.85
C ARG A 529 -37.69 12.06 -1.49
N SER A 530 -37.70 13.31 -1.05
CA SER A 530 -38.94 14.04 -0.73
C SER A 530 -39.87 14.22 -1.95
N GLU A 531 -39.32 14.41 -3.16
CA GLU A 531 -40.12 14.45 -4.41
C GLU A 531 -40.70 13.07 -4.78
N LYS A 532 -40.00 11.98 -4.46
CA LYS A 532 -40.52 10.62 -4.71
C LYS A 532 -41.58 10.22 -3.70
N ASP A 533 -41.48 10.68 -2.46
CA ASP A 533 -42.44 10.38 -1.40
C ASP A 533 -43.74 11.18 -1.60
N THR A 534 -43.65 12.47 -1.97
CA THR A 534 -44.84 13.28 -2.35
C THR A 534 -45.53 12.77 -3.63
N CYS A 535 -44.79 12.24 -4.60
CA CYS A 535 -45.37 11.65 -5.82
C CYS A 535 -45.96 10.25 -5.58
N LYS A 536 -45.59 9.56 -4.50
CA LYS A 536 -46.25 8.33 -4.05
C LYS A 536 -47.55 8.63 -3.29
N GLU A 537 -47.55 9.59 -2.38
CA GLU A 537 -48.76 10.06 -1.68
C GLU A 537 -49.80 10.62 -2.66
N GLY A 538 -49.36 11.37 -3.68
CA GLY A 538 -50.24 11.85 -4.75
C GLY A 538 -50.83 10.76 -5.64
N LYS A 539 -50.14 9.61 -5.79
CA LYS A 539 -50.66 8.46 -6.55
C LYS A 539 -51.58 7.57 -5.71
N GLU A 540 -51.29 7.39 -4.42
CA GLU A 540 -52.20 6.73 -3.50
C GLU A 540 -53.49 7.55 -3.34
N ALA A 541 -53.42 8.87 -3.18
CA ALA A 541 -54.60 9.74 -3.04
C ALA A 541 -55.53 9.75 -4.27
N VAL A 542 -55.02 9.47 -5.47
CA VAL A 542 -55.83 9.33 -6.70
C VAL A 542 -56.47 7.94 -6.81
N GLN A 543 -55.86 6.91 -6.20
CA GLN A 543 -56.36 5.53 -6.25
C GLN A 543 -57.55 5.29 -5.31
N TRP A 544 -57.76 6.12 -4.28
CA TRP A 544 -58.92 6.03 -3.37
C TRP A 544 -60.19 6.74 -3.86
N ARG A 545 -60.14 7.55 -4.94
CA ARG A 545 -61.31 8.30 -5.44
C ARG A 545 -62.11 7.61 -6.55
N THR A 546 -61.66 6.45 -7.04
CA THR A 546 -62.32 5.73 -8.16
C THR A 546 -63.12 4.49 -7.76
N ALA A 547 -63.33 4.23 -6.47
CA ALA A 547 -64.19 3.14 -5.99
C ALA A 547 -65.44 3.68 -5.28
N SER A 548 -66.46 4.07 -6.07
CA SER A 548 -67.83 4.26 -5.57
C SER A 548 -68.56 2.91 -5.62
N PRO A 549 -69.11 2.38 -4.51
CA PRO A 549 -69.97 1.21 -4.57
C PRO A 549 -71.41 1.65 -4.86
N THR A 550 -71.95 1.18 -5.98
CA THR A 550 -73.37 1.21 -6.29
C THR A 550 -74.15 0.45 -5.22
N TRP A 551 -74.96 1.17 -4.43
CA TRP A 551 -76.01 0.59 -3.61
C TRP A 551 -77.28 0.46 -4.45
N SER A 552 -77.73 -0.78 -4.62
CA SER A 552 -79.09 -1.11 -5.07
C SER A 552 -79.82 -1.74 -3.88
N GLY A 553 -80.80 -1.00 -3.35
CA GLY A 553 -81.74 -1.48 -2.33
C GLY A 553 -83.11 -1.65 -2.95
N LEU A 554 -83.64 -2.87 -2.85
CA LEU A 554 -85.06 -3.18 -2.90
C LEU A 554 -85.70 -2.77 -1.56
N PHE A 555 -86.93 -2.26 -1.67
CA PHE A 555 -87.87 -1.76 -0.64
C PHE A 555 -87.74 -0.30 -0.22
#